data_AF-A0A1F8EGE4-F1
#
_entry.id   AF-A0A1F8EGE4-F1
#
_cell.length_a   1.000
_cell.length_b   1.000
_cell.length_c   1.000
_cell.angle_alpha   90.00
_cell.angle_beta   90.00
_cell.angle_gamma   90.00
#
_symmetry.space_group_name_H-M   'P 1'
#
loop_
_entity.id
_entity.type
_entity.pdbx_description
1 polymer ?
#
loop_
_entity_poly.entity_id
_entity_poly.type
_entity_poly.pdbx_seq_one_letter_code
_entity_poly.pdbx_strand_id
1 'polypeptide(L)' 'MTKTSRKITKEELAKKIGAENLALVLDNVYCAECGPTAMVEYEEGIIIESSGDTILHGKCKKCGHKVARLLETGEEK' A
#
# COMPACT_ATOMS: atom_id res chain seq x y z
N MET A 1 18.90 -17.44 1.89
CA MET A 1 18.01 -17.15 0.76
C MET A 1 17.60 -15.69 0.87
N THR A 2 18.11 -14.83 -0.02
CA THR A 2 17.77 -13.41 -0.02
C THR A 2 16.33 -13.25 -0.50
N LYS A 3 15.40 -13.03 0.42
CA LYS A 3 14.01 -12.67 0.13
C LYS A 3 14.01 -11.22 -0.34
N THR A 4 14.17 -10.98 -1.63
CA THR A 4 14.34 -9.62 -2.15
C THR A 4 12.97 -8.99 -2.40
N SER A 5 12.53 -8.12 -1.48
CA SER A 5 11.43 -7.19 -1.71
C SER A 5 11.82 -6.19 -2.81
N ARG A 6 10.89 -5.79 -3.68
CA ARG A 6 11.13 -4.77 -4.72
C ARG A 6 10.19 -3.58 -4.58
N LYS A 7 10.71 -2.37 -4.81
CA LYS A 7 9.88 -1.17 -4.98
C LYS A 7 9.21 -1.18 -6.35
N ILE A 8 7.99 -0.67 -6.42
CA ILE A 8 7.22 -0.51 -7.66
C ILE A 8 6.64 0.88 -7.77
N THR A 9 6.28 1.30 -8.98
CA THR A 9 5.61 2.58 -9.19
C THR A 9 4.10 2.50 -8.93
N LYS A 10 3.47 3.67 -8.82
CA LYS A 10 2.01 3.79 -8.75
C LYS A 10 1.32 3.18 -9.98
N GLU A 11 1.92 3.33 -11.16
CA GLU A 11 1.38 2.80 -12.41
C GLU A 11 1.43 1.26 -12.43
N GLU A 12 2.51 0.67 -11.92
CA GLU A 12 2.60 -0.78 -11.74
C GLU A 12 1.56 -1.29 -10.74
N LEU A 13 1.41 -0.61 -9.60
CA LEU A 13 0.36 -0.94 -8.63
C LEU A 13 -1.03 -0.87 -9.26
N ALA A 14 -1.35 0.24 -9.94
CA ALA A 14 -2.65 0.45 -10.56
C ALA A 14 -2.97 -0.62 -11.61
N LYS A 15 -1.98 -1.11 -12.36
CA LYS A 15 -2.15 -2.25 -13.27
C LYS A 15 -2.45 -3.55 -12.53
N LYS A 16 -1.86 -3.75 -11.34
CA LYS A 16 -2.01 -4.97 -10.55
C LYS A 16 -3.36 -5.06 -9.84
N ILE A 17 -3.89 -3.94 -9.33
CA ILE A 17 -5.14 -3.93 -8.54
C ILE A 17 -6.35 -3.36 -9.29
N GLY A 18 -6.17 -2.81 -10.50
CA GLY A 18 -7.17 -2.00 -11.19
C GLY A 18 -7.07 -0.54 -10.77
N ALA A 19 -6.98 0.38 -11.74
CA ALA A 19 -6.77 1.80 -11.47
C ALA A 19 -7.92 2.42 -10.68
N GLU A 20 -9.14 1.92 -10.88
CA GLU A 20 -10.35 2.29 -10.17
C GLU A 20 -10.33 1.91 -8.68
N ASN A 21 -9.59 0.86 -8.31
CA ASN A 21 -9.54 0.36 -6.93
C ASN A 21 -8.50 1.08 -6.07
N LEU A 22 -7.58 1.84 -6.68
CA LEU A 22 -6.52 2.54 -5.96
C LEU A 22 -7.10 3.56 -4.96
N ALA A 23 -8.15 4.29 -5.32
CA ALA A 23 -8.80 5.22 -4.41
C ALA A 23 -9.40 4.51 -3.18
N LEU A 24 -10.05 3.36 -3.39
CA LEU A 24 -10.63 2.55 -2.31
C LEU A 24 -9.56 2.05 -1.34
N VAL A 25 -8.41 1.63 -1.87
CA VAL A 25 -7.26 1.20 -1.05
C VAL A 25 -6.73 2.37 -0.22
N LEU A 26 -6.54 3.54 -0.83
CA LEU A 26 -5.98 4.70 -0.14
C LEU A 26 -6.93 5.27 0.91
N ASP A 27 -8.24 5.19 0.71
CA ASP A 27 -9.25 5.65 1.68
C ASP A 27 -9.57 4.63 2.78
N ASN A 28 -9.06 3.40 2.69
CA ASN A 28 -9.27 2.33 3.66
C ASN A 28 -7.99 1.97 4.42
N VAL A 29 -7.52 2.91 5.25
CA VAL A 29 -6.29 2.74 6.04
C VAL A 29 -6.58 2.97 7.52
N TYR A 30 -5.96 2.18 8.39
CA TYR A 30 -6.09 2.35 9.83
C TYR A 30 -4.85 3.04 10.38
N CYS A 31 -5.05 4.15 11.09
CA CYS A 31 -4.02 4.84 11.85
C CYS A 31 -4.14 4.46 13.33
N ALA A 32 -3.03 4.08 13.96
CA ALA A 32 -3.02 3.75 15.39
C ALA A 32 -3.50 4.91 16.28
N GLU A 33 -3.28 6.15 15.86
CA GLU A 33 -3.66 7.37 16.60
C GLU A 33 -5.10 7.83 16.31
N CYS A 34 -5.56 7.72 15.06
CA CYS A 34 -6.83 8.33 14.62
C CYS A 34 -7.92 7.32 14.26
N GLY A 35 -7.61 6.02 14.25
CA GLY A 35 -8.46 4.99 13.69
C GLY A 35 -8.56 5.09 12.16
N PRO A 36 -9.73 4.82 11.56
CA PRO A 36 -9.93 4.86 10.11
C PRO A 36 -9.54 6.21 9.48
N THR A 37 -8.80 6.18 8.38
CA THR A 37 -8.28 7.34 7.66
C THR A 37 -8.00 6.99 6.19
N ALA A 38 -7.72 8.03 5.41
CA ALA A 38 -7.03 7.89 4.14
C ALA A 38 -5.49 7.99 4.32
N MET A 39 -4.75 7.42 3.38
CA MET A 39 -3.30 7.51 3.23
C MET A 39 -2.91 8.55 2.18
N VAL A 40 -1.83 9.27 2.46
CA VAL A 40 -1.16 10.22 1.56
C VAL A 40 0.35 9.94 1.51
N GLU A 41 1.08 10.55 0.57
CA GLU A 41 2.54 10.42 0.44
C GLU A 41 3.01 8.95 0.36
N TYR A 42 2.36 8.14 -0.48
CA TYR A 42 2.59 6.69 -0.56
C TYR A 42 3.40 6.25 -1.78
N GLU A 43 3.55 7.13 -2.77
CA GLU A 43 4.09 6.80 -4.09
C GLU A 43 5.51 6.22 -4.01
N GLU A 44 6.33 6.67 -3.06
CA GLU A 44 7.70 6.18 -2.82
C GLU A 44 7.78 4.94 -1.90
N GLY A 45 6.64 4.53 -1.37
CA GLY A 45 6.48 3.53 -0.31
C GLY A 45 5.80 2.23 -0.74
N ILE A 46 5.67 1.98 -2.05
CA ILE A 46 5.01 0.78 -2.59
C ILE A 46 6.03 -0.34 -2.77
N ILE A 47 5.87 -1.42 -2.01
CA ILE A 47 6.83 -2.54 -1.94
C ILE A 47 6.10 -3.84 -2.21
N ILE A 48 6.60 -4.63 -3.17
CA ILE A 48 6.22 -6.04 -3.30
C ILE A 48 7.15 -6.85 -2.41
N GLU A 49 6.55 -7.54 -1.45
CA GLU A 49 7.21 -8.49 -0.57
C GLU A 49 7.58 -9.78 -1.31
N SER A 50 8.46 -10.58 -0.70
CA SER A 50 8.86 -11.88 -1.27
C SER A 50 7.71 -12.88 -1.42
N SER A 51 6.58 -12.67 -0.71
CA SER A 51 5.35 -13.45 -0.89
C SER A 51 4.58 -13.08 -2.16
N GLY A 52 4.95 -11.98 -2.84
CA GLY A 52 4.19 -11.40 -3.93
C GLY A 52 3.14 -10.38 -3.48
N ASP A 53 2.90 -10.25 -2.18
CA ASP A 53 2.00 -9.25 -1.62
C ASP A 53 2.57 -7.86 -1.70
N THR A 54 1.68 -6.86 -1.73
CA THR A 54 2.07 -5.46 -1.85
C THR A 54 1.81 -4.73 -0.54
N ILE A 55 2.81 -4.05 0.01
CA ILE A 55 2.68 -3.15 1.14
C ILE A 55 2.84 -1.71 0.64
N LEU A 56 1.86 -0.87 0.95
CA LEU A 56 1.93 0.57 0.76
C LEU A 56 2.33 1.22 2.09
N HIS A 57 3.37 2.04 2.07
CA HIS A 57 3.76 2.90 3.19
C HIS A 57 3.46 4.35 2.86
N GLY A 58 2.83 5.07 3.78
CA GLY A 58 2.55 6.48 3.62
C GLY A 58 2.25 7.16 4.95
N LYS A 59 1.47 8.23 4.91
CA LYS A 59 1.08 9.01 6.09
C LYS A 59 -0.44 9.09 6.24
N CYS A 60 -0.89 9.14 7.49
CA CYS A 60 -2.27 9.39 7.86
C CYS A 60 -2.67 10.80 7.41
N LYS A 61 -3.72 10.92 6.60
CA LYS A 61 -4.25 12.21 6.13
C LYS A 61 -4.67 13.15 7.27
N LYS A 62 -5.06 12.60 8.44
CA LYS A 62 -5.54 13.39 9.59
C LYS A 62 -4.41 13.96 10.46
N CYS A 63 -3.39 13.16 10.76
CA CYS A 63 -2.37 13.52 11.77
C CYS A 63 -0.92 13.39 11.29
N GLY A 64 -0.67 12.97 10.04
CA GLY A 64 0.67 12.83 9.48
C GLY A 64 1.51 11.65 9.99
N HIS A 65 0.99 10.85 10.93
CA HIS A 65 1.69 9.65 11.41
C HIS A 65 1.90 8.63 10.28
N LYS A 66 2.99 7.87 10.38
CA LYS A 66 3.28 6.77 9.45
C LYS A 66 2.17 5.72 9.54
N VAL A 67 1.72 5.26 8.38
CA VAL A 67 0.71 4.20 8.23
C VAL A 67 1.14 3.25 7.12
N ALA A 68 0.61 2.03 7.14
CA ALA A 68 0.83 1.05 6.09
C ALA A 68 -0.47 0.32 5.73
N ARG A 69 -0.52 -0.21 4.51
CA ARG A 69 -1.62 -1.07 4.03
C ARG A 69 -1.05 -2.28 3.30
N LEU A 70 -1.41 -3.47 3.76
CA LEU A 70 -1.13 -4.74 3.06
C LEU A 70 -2.23 -5.03 2.04
N LEU A 71 -1.83 -5.48 0.86
CA LEU A 71 -2.67 -5.99 -0.21
C LEU A 71 -2.22 -7.43 -0.54
N GLU A 72 -3.10 -8.39 -0.27
CA GLU A 72 -2.92 -9.82 -0.58
C GLU A 72 -3.00 -10.00 -2.11
N THR A 73 -1.86 -9.85 -2.76
CA THR A 73 -1.74 -9.78 -4.22
C THR A 73 -0.70 -10.76 -4.76
N GLY A 74 -0.10 -11.55 -3.86
CA GLY A 74 0.78 -12.66 -4.17
C GLY A 74 0.06 -13.99 -4.36
N GLU A 75 -1.20 -14.10 -3.93
CA GLU A 75 -2.01 -15.30 -4.17
C GLU A 75 -2.62 -15.25 -5.59
N GLU A 76 -2.00 -15.97 -6.53
CA GLU A 76 -2.67 -16.33 -7.77
C GLU A 76 -3.76 -17.39 -7.46
N LYS A 77 -5.01 -17.10 -7.84
CA LYS A 77 -6.09 -18.10 -7.87
C LYS A 77 -6.12 -18.81 -9.21
#